data_AF-A0A2U8WZ36-F1
#
_entry.id   AF-A0A2U8WZ36-F1
#
_cell.length_a   1.000
_cell.length_b   1.000
_cell.length_c   1.000
_cell.angle_alpha   90.00
_cell.angle_beta   90.00
_cell.angle_gamma   90.00
#
_symmetry.space_group_name_H-M   'P 1'
#
loop_
_entity.id
_entity.type
_entity.pdbx_description
1 polymer ?
#
loop_
_entity_poly.entity_id
_entity_poly.type
_entity_poly.pdbx_seq_one_letter_code
_entity_poly.pdbx_strand_id
1 'polypeptide(L)'
;MPRPSPRNQGLFPCESEVARRLSQSPTEWAAKAKILERDGLPKVDPLMGGRPWPAVQAYFLRRYGLSTVQAIPPDGMENLDVL
;
A
#
# COMPACT_ATOMS: atom_id res chain seq x y z
N MET A 1 13.89 3.48 23.67
CA MET A 1 13.00 2.77 22.71
C MET A 1 13.90 1.99 21.76
N PRO A 2 13.77 0.67 21.61
CA PRO A 2 14.59 -0.08 20.65
C PRO A 2 14.27 0.39 19.22
N ARG A 3 15.29 0.75 18.44
CA ARG A 3 15.12 1.12 17.03
C ARG A 3 14.59 -0.12 16.28
N PRO A 4 13.48 -0.03 15.54
CA PRO A 4 13.02 -1.16 14.73
C PRO A 4 14.12 -1.52 13.74
N SER A 5 14.52 -2.79 13.69
CA SER A 5 15.50 -3.28 12.72
C SER A 5 15.09 -2.91 11.29
N PRO A 6 16.02 -2.76 10.34
CA PRO A 6 15.69 -2.38 8.96
C PRO A 6 14.72 -3.36 8.27
N ARG A 7 14.64 -4.63 8.71
CA ARG A 7 13.60 -5.58 8.28
C ARG A 7 12.16 -5.18 8.64
N ASN A 8 12.00 -4.31 9.65
CA ASN A 8 10.72 -3.72 10.04
C ASN A 8 10.41 -2.40 9.29
N GLN A 9 11.34 -1.90 8.47
CA GLN A 9 11.19 -0.65 7.72
C GLN A 9 11.33 -0.82 6.20
N GLY A 10 11.71 -2.02 5.73
CA GLY A 10 11.83 -2.32 4.32
C GLY A 10 10.51 -2.19 3.56
N LEU A 11 10.62 -2.14 2.23
CA LEU A 11 9.48 -2.07 1.31
C LEU A 11 8.55 -3.29 1.42
N PHE A 12 9.10 -4.42 1.86
CA PHE A 12 8.39 -5.69 2.05
C PHE A 12 8.52 -6.15 3.51
N PRO A 13 7.81 -5.51 4.46
CA PRO A 13 7.81 -5.97 5.84
C PRO A 13 7.03 -7.29 6.00
N CYS A 14 7.36 -8.05 7.04
CA CYS A 14 6.60 -9.24 7.42
C CYS A 14 5.16 -8.89 7.83
N GLU A 15 4.24 -9.85 7.75
CA GLU A 15 2.82 -9.63 8.09
C GLU A 15 2.61 -9.16 9.53
N SER A 16 3.44 -9.60 10.48
CA SER A 16 3.42 -9.14 11.87
C SER A 16 3.71 -7.64 11.99
N GLU A 17 4.58 -7.11 11.12
CA GLU A 17 4.92 -5.70 11.10
C GLU A 17 3.84 -4.86 10.40
N VAL A 18 3.25 -5.39 9.33
CA VAL A 18 2.07 -4.79 8.69
C VAL A 18 0.93 -4.67 9.71
N ALA A 19 0.67 -5.74 10.47
CA ALA A 19 -0.31 -5.76 11.55
C ALA A 19 0.01 -4.69 12.60
N ARG A 20 1.26 -4.62 13.06
CA ARG A 20 1.72 -3.62 14.03
C ARG A 20 1.49 -2.18 13.55
N ARG A 21 1.78 -1.88 12.29
CA ARG A 21 1.57 -0.54 11.70
C ARG A 21 0.10 -0.16 11.56
N LEU A 22 -0.77 -1.14 11.36
CA LEU A 22 -2.23 -0.96 11.32
C LEU A 22 -2.88 -1.07 12.71
N SER A 23 -2.06 -1.16 13.77
CA SER A 23 -2.51 -1.36 15.16
C SER A 23 -3.41 -2.59 15.33
N GLN A 24 -3.12 -3.66 14.59
CA GLN A 24 -3.82 -4.95 14.63
C GLN A 24 -2.93 -6.03 15.25
N SER A 25 -3.55 -7.05 15.83
CA SER A 25 -2.82 -8.28 16.16
C SER A 25 -2.48 -9.07 14.87
N PRO A 26 -1.37 -9.84 14.84
CA PRO A 26 -0.99 -10.62 13.65
C PRO A 26 -2.08 -11.61 13.21
N THR A 27 -2.77 -12.24 14.17
CA THR A 27 -3.85 -13.21 13.91
C THR A 27 -5.07 -12.53 13.29
N GLU A 28 -5.50 -11.38 13.83
CA GLU A 28 -6.60 -10.62 13.24
C GLU A 28 -6.23 -10.06 11.87
N TRP A 29 -5.00 -9.58 11.70
CA TRP A 29 -4.52 -9.11 10.42
C TRP A 29 -4.54 -10.23 9.38
N ALA A 30 -4.11 -11.44 9.71
CA ALA A 30 -4.14 -12.57 8.78
C ALA A 30 -5.58 -12.91 8.31
N ALA A 31 -6.56 -12.84 9.21
CA ALA A 31 -7.96 -13.03 8.86
C ALA A 31 -8.51 -11.88 7.99
N LYS A 32 -8.22 -10.62 8.37
CA LYS A 32 -8.65 -9.43 7.62
C LYS A 32 -7.99 -9.37 6.25
N ALA A 33 -6.70 -9.66 6.15
CA ALA A 33 -5.93 -9.66 4.91
C ALA A 33 -6.57 -10.56 3.86
N LYS A 34 -6.99 -11.79 4.21
CA LYS A 34 -7.68 -12.69 3.28
C LYS A 34 -8.97 -12.11 2.70
N ILE A 35 -9.71 -11.34 3.50
CA ILE A 35 -10.95 -10.68 3.06
C ILE A 35 -10.60 -9.50 2.16
N LEU A 36 -9.65 -8.67 2.59
CA LEU A 36 -9.20 -7.49 1.87
C LEU A 36 -8.49 -7.84 0.54
N GLU A 37 -7.84 -8.99 0.45
CA GLU A 37 -7.24 -9.51 -0.79
C GLU A 37 -8.30 -9.77 -1.88
N ARG A 38 -9.55 -10.06 -1.48
CA ARG A 38 -10.68 -10.19 -2.41
C ARG A 38 -11.21 -8.82 -2.85
N ASP A 39 -10.99 -7.80 -2.05
CA ASP A 39 -11.39 -6.41 -2.28
C ASP A 39 -10.31 -5.60 -3.04
N GLY A 40 -9.11 -6.18 -3.24
CA GLY A 40 -8.02 -5.57 -4.00
C GLY A 40 -6.77 -5.21 -3.18
N LEU A 41 -6.64 -5.68 -1.94
CA LEU A 41 -5.39 -5.59 -1.19
C LEU A 41 -4.28 -6.40 -1.90
N PRO A 42 -3.05 -5.87 -2.00
CA PRO A 42 -1.92 -6.59 -2.58
C PRO A 42 -1.63 -7.90 -1.84
N LYS A 43 -1.42 -8.96 -2.62
CA LYS A 43 -1.01 -10.29 -2.14
C LYS A 43 0.46 -10.26 -1.67
N VAL A 44 0.84 -11.30 -0.94
CA VAL A 44 2.26 -11.53 -0.61
C VAL A 44 3.02 -11.78 -1.91
N ASP A 45 4.14 -11.08 -2.09
CA ASP A 45 5.02 -11.30 -3.23
C ASP A 45 5.81 -12.61 -3.02
N PRO A 46 5.76 -13.57 -3.97
CA PRO A 46 6.42 -14.86 -3.81
C PRO A 46 7.96 -14.78 -3.84
N LEU A 47 8.53 -13.73 -4.44
CA LEU A 47 9.98 -13.54 -4.54
C LEU A 47 10.55 -12.83 -3.31
N MET A 48 9.82 -11.83 -2.80
CA MET A 48 10.22 -11.03 -1.64
C MET A 48 9.71 -11.61 -0.31
N GLY A 49 8.74 -12.52 -0.34
CA GLY A 49 8.16 -13.16 0.86
C GLY A 49 7.38 -12.21 1.76
N GLY A 50 7.02 -11.03 1.27
CA GLY A 50 6.34 -9.97 2.03
C GLY A 50 5.33 -9.21 1.18
N ARG A 51 4.45 -8.46 1.83
CA ARG A 51 3.50 -7.58 1.12
C ARG A 51 4.17 -6.23 0.91
N PRO A 52 4.09 -5.63 -0.29
CA PRO A 52 4.61 -4.29 -0.52
C PRO A 52 3.86 -3.29 0.35
N TRP A 53 4.51 -2.76 1.39
CA TRP A 53 3.94 -1.75 2.28
C TRP A 53 3.39 -0.52 1.55
N PRO A 54 4.09 0.11 0.58
CA PRO A 54 3.52 1.26 -0.12
C PRO A 54 2.20 0.95 -0.83
N ALA A 55 2.03 -0.28 -1.34
CA ALA A 55 0.77 -0.69 -1.97
C ALA A 55 -0.34 -0.95 -0.94
N VAL A 56 -0.01 -1.52 0.22
CA VAL A 56 -0.98 -1.64 1.34
C VAL A 56 -1.44 -0.26 1.80
N GLN A 57 -0.52 0.69 1.94
CA GLN A 57 -0.84 2.07 2.31
C GLN A 57 -1.71 2.74 1.24
N ALA A 58 -1.36 2.58 -0.04
CA ALA A 58 -2.16 3.09 -1.15
C ALA A 58 -3.57 2.48 -1.20
N TYR A 59 -3.75 1.21 -0.85
CA TYR A 59 -5.06 0.57 -0.75
C TYR A 59 -5.93 1.21 0.35
N PHE A 60 -5.37 1.51 1.52
CA PHE A 60 -6.14 2.17 2.58
C PHE A 60 -6.42 3.64 2.28
N LEU A 61 -5.47 4.38 1.71
CA LEU A 61 -5.70 5.74 1.20
C LEU A 61 -6.79 5.74 0.11
N ARG A 62 -6.70 4.77 -0.79
CA ARG A 62 -7.77 4.14 -1.59
C ARG A 62 -9.17 4.27 -1.00
N ARG A 63 -9.34 3.40 0.00
CA ARG A 63 -10.59 3.03 0.65
C ARG A 63 -11.20 4.14 1.48
N TYR A 64 -10.37 5.00 2.09
CA TYR A 64 -10.83 6.12 2.89
C TYR A 64 -10.98 7.43 2.11
N GLY A 65 -10.83 7.40 0.78
CA GLY A 65 -10.93 8.61 -0.06
C GLY A 65 -9.80 9.61 0.16
N LEU A 66 -8.70 9.21 0.79
CA LEU A 66 -7.48 10.01 1.02
C LEU A 66 -6.46 9.85 -0.12
N SER A 67 -6.87 9.20 -1.19
CA SER A 67 -6.06 9.00 -2.38
C SER A 67 -6.06 10.28 -3.20
N THR A 68 -5.21 11.23 -2.81
CA THR A 68 -4.83 12.38 -3.63
C THR A 68 -3.93 11.92 -4.78
N VAL A 69 -4.42 11.01 -5.61
CA VAL A 69 -3.92 10.84 -6.97
C VAL A 69 -5.00 11.39 -7.88
N GLN A 70 -5.13 12.72 -7.86
CA GLN A 70 -5.39 13.37 -9.14
C GLN A 70 -4.13 13.13 -9.97
N ALA A 71 -4.14 12.08 -10.78
CA ALA A 71 -3.34 12.10 -11.98
C ALA A 71 -3.93 13.23 -12.84
N ILE A 72 -3.45 14.46 -12.62
CA ILE A 72 -3.61 15.52 -13.59
C ILE A 72 -2.92 14.96 -14.84
N PRO A 73 -3.64 14.70 -15.96
CA PRO A 73 -2.95 14.39 -17.20
C PRO A 73 -1.95 15.54 -17.45
N PRO A 74 -0.75 15.28 -17.97
CA PRO A 74 0.11 16.38 -18.40
C PRO A 74 -0.73 17.22 -19.37
N ASP A 75 -1.11 18.43 -18.94
CA ASP A 75 -1.80 19.41 -19.76
C ASP A 75 -0.79 19.84 -20.81
N GLY A 76 -0.81 19.11 -21.91
CA GLY A 76 0.20 19.09 -22.94
C GLY A 76 -0.48 18.82 -24.27
N MET A 77 -1.36 19.74 -24.66
CA MET A 77 -1.66 19.96 -26.07
C MET A 77 -1.97 21.44 -26.27
N GLU A 78 -0.90 22.22 -26.35
CA GLU A 78 -0.91 23.56 -26.93
C GLU A 78 -1.58 23.46 -28.32
N ASN A 79 -2.77 24.04 -28.49
CA ASN A 79 -3.36 24.25 -29.81
C ASN A 79 -2.62 25.44 -30.44
N LEU A 80 -1.55 25.16 -31.21
CA LEU A 80 -0.84 26.18 -32.00
C LEU A 80 -1.47 26.45 -33.38
N ASP A 81 -2.52 25.74 -33.77
CA ASP A 81 -3.13 25.92 -35.10
C ASP A 81 -4.41 26.75 -35.03
N VAL A 82 -4.25 28.07 -34.88
CA VAL A 82 -5.21 29.04 -35.43
C VAL A 82 -4.63 29.57 -36.75
N LEU A 83 -5.05 28.94 -37.84
CA LEU A 83 -4.84 29.39 -39.22
C LEU A 83 -5.83 30.51 -39.57
#